data_AF-A0A949CRK8-F1
#
_entry.id   AF-A0A949CRK8-F1
#
_cell.length_a   1.000
_cell.length_b   1.000
_cell.length_c   1.000
_cell.angle_alpha   90.00
_cell.angle_beta   90.00
_cell.angle_gamma   90.00
#
_symmetry.space_group_name_H-M   'P 1'
#
loop_
_entity.id
_entity.type
_entity.pdbx_description
1 polymer ?
#
loop_
_entity_poly.entity_id
_entity_poly.type
_entity_poly.pdbx_seq_one_letter_code
_entity_poly.pdbx_strand_id
1 'polypeptide(L)'
;MRLQRTILTAFAVSLVISPNLIGGETFTDAKAAGMLFELQGEYLGVIDAWDGNWGAQVVAKSKQDLELHLLKGGLPGAGTDSSIPSKSVNVRWQAPESECRATSDGIQYILKPSRLTILKVENGKSTLLGELTKVIRESKTLGLKPPTGAVTLFDGEATNDFEGAEKEGTLLTVGGTSKSTFGKHRLHIEFRTPFQPEDSGQKRGNSGAYVQGRYEVQILDSFGLKGEDNECGGIYKMSKPKVNMCYPPLS
;
A
#
# COMPACT_ATOMS: atom_id res chain seq x y z
N MET A 1 24.38 35.35 -20.67
CA MET A 1 24.63 34.07 -19.97
C MET A 1 23.59 33.06 -20.48
N ARG A 2 24.01 32.14 -21.37
CA ARG A 2 23.12 31.16 -22.01
C ARG A 2 22.66 30.16 -20.93
N LEU A 3 21.39 30.18 -20.55
CA LEU A 3 20.79 29.06 -19.82
C LEU A 3 20.64 27.90 -20.81
N GLN A 4 21.44 26.86 -20.62
CA GLN A 4 21.19 25.56 -21.23
C GLN A 4 19.82 25.08 -20.77
N ARG A 5 18.90 24.93 -21.73
CA ARG A 5 17.64 24.21 -21.54
C ARG A 5 17.98 22.73 -21.39
N THR A 6 18.13 22.26 -20.16
CA THR A 6 18.03 20.83 -19.88
C THR A 6 16.55 20.48 -19.86
N ILE A 7 16.04 20.10 -21.03
CA ILE A 7 14.74 19.43 -21.14
C ILE A 7 14.96 18.05 -20.54
N LEU A 8 14.51 17.86 -19.30
CA LEU A 8 14.37 16.53 -18.73
C LEU A 8 13.04 15.98 -19.22
N THR A 9 13.06 15.26 -20.34
CA THR A 9 11.93 14.48 -20.82
C THR A 9 11.76 13.30 -19.87
N ALA A 10 10.85 13.40 -18.90
CA ALA A 10 10.38 12.24 -18.17
C ALA A 10 9.46 11.45 -19.11
N PHE A 11 9.97 10.35 -19.66
CA PHE A 11 9.13 9.33 -20.27
C PHE A 11 8.38 8.62 -19.14
N ALA A 12 7.14 9.03 -18.86
CA ALA A 12 6.18 8.15 -18.22
C ALA A 12 5.71 7.16 -19.28
N VAL A 13 6.16 5.92 -19.20
CA VAL A 13 5.56 4.83 -19.99
C VAL A 13 4.20 4.56 -19.37
N SER A 14 3.15 5.03 -20.05
CA SER A 14 1.77 4.65 -19.78
C SER A 14 1.60 3.17 -20.08
N LEU A 15 1.19 2.40 -19.08
CA LEU A 15 0.37 1.23 -19.30
C LEU A 15 -1.01 1.56 -18.73
N VAL A 16 -1.90 2.02 -19.60
CA VAL A 16 -3.26 1.48 -19.56
C VAL A 16 -3.05 0.01 -19.87
N ILE A 17 -3.16 -0.85 -18.86
CA ILE A 17 -3.04 -2.29 -19.08
C ILE A 17 -4.28 -2.69 -19.87
N SER A 18 -4.14 -2.68 -21.20
CA SER A 18 -4.77 -3.72 -22.00
C SER A 18 -4.27 -5.04 -21.42
N PRO A 19 -5.14 -6.00 -21.04
CA PRO A 19 -4.78 -7.18 -20.24
C PRO A 19 -3.76 -8.15 -20.88
N ASN A 20 -3.23 -7.82 -22.06
CA ASN A 20 -2.23 -8.60 -22.74
C ASN A 20 -1.09 -7.69 -23.16
N LEU A 21 -0.06 -7.54 -22.31
CA LEU A 21 1.34 -7.24 -22.68
C LEU A 21 2.22 -7.25 -21.40
N ILE A 22 2.65 -8.45 -20.99
CA ILE A 22 3.77 -8.75 -20.07
C ILE A 22 3.79 -7.94 -18.74
N GLY A 23 2.72 -8.06 -17.95
CA GLY A 23 2.62 -7.62 -16.56
C GLY A 23 1.78 -8.60 -15.74
N GLY A 24 1.97 -8.63 -14.42
CA GLY A 24 1.18 -9.47 -13.52
C GLY A 24 -0.32 -9.14 -13.55
N GLU A 25 -1.16 -10.03 -12.98
CA GLU A 25 -2.59 -9.73 -12.82
C GLU A 25 -2.78 -8.44 -12.00
N THR A 26 -3.61 -7.53 -12.51
CA THR A 26 -3.92 -6.24 -11.90
C THR A 26 -5.40 -6.17 -11.58
N PHE A 27 -5.73 -5.87 -10.33
CA PHE A 27 -7.10 -5.76 -9.85
C PHE A 27 -7.36 -4.34 -9.35
N THR A 28 -8.42 -3.71 -9.85
CA THR A 28 -8.93 -2.40 -9.40
C THR A 28 -10.21 -2.53 -8.55
N ASP A 29 -10.65 -3.77 -8.33
CA ASP A 29 -11.84 -4.14 -7.57
C ASP A 29 -11.51 -5.32 -6.64
N ALA A 30 -11.94 -5.21 -5.38
CA ALA A 30 -11.65 -6.20 -4.34
C ALA A 30 -12.33 -7.55 -4.60
N LYS A 31 -13.55 -7.54 -5.12
CA LYS A 31 -14.29 -8.78 -5.40
C LYS A 31 -13.62 -9.59 -6.51
N ALA A 32 -13.08 -8.91 -7.53
CA ALA A 32 -12.31 -9.54 -8.60
C ALA A 32 -10.97 -10.11 -8.10
N ALA A 33 -10.36 -9.51 -7.08
CA ALA A 33 -9.07 -9.92 -6.52
C ALA A 33 -9.12 -11.23 -5.70
N GLY A 34 -10.31 -11.61 -5.20
CA GLY A 34 -10.57 -12.92 -4.61
C GLY A 34 -9.88 -13.18 -3.26
N MET A 35 -9.73 -14.47 -2.92
CA MET A 35 -9.34 -14.89 -1.57
C MET A 35 -7.93 -14.44 -1.15
N LEU A 36 -6.99 -14.31 -2.09
CA LEU A 36 -5.65 -13.82 -1.77
C LEU A 36 -5.70 -12.38 -1.22
N PHE A 37 -6.56 -11.54 -1.81
CA PHE A 37 -6.81 -10.19 -1.30
C PHE A 37 -7.54 -10.20 0.05
N GLU A 38 -8.49 -11.11 0.23
CA GLU A 38 -9.18 -11.31 1.51
C GLU A 38 -8.25 -11.74 2.65
N LEU A 39 -7.18 -12.49 2.35
CA LEU A 39 -6.13 -12.87 3.31
C LEU A 39 -5.11 -11.74 3.54
N GLN A 40 -4.89 -10.88 2.53
CA GLN A 40 -4.01 -9.72 2.64
C GLN A 40 -4.64 -8.65 3.55
N GLY A 41 -3.82 -7.95 4.32
CA GLY A 41 -4.23 -6.75 5.03
C GLY A 41 -3.60 -6.61 6.39
N GLU A 42 -4.26 -5.84 7.25
CA GLU A 42 -3.78 -5.51 8.58
C GLU A 42 -4.55 -6.27 9.65
N TYR A 43 -3.84 -6.79 10.64
CA TYR A 43 -4.41 -7.50 11.77
C TYR A 43 -3.87 -6.89 13.06
N LEU A 44 -4.71 -6.80 14.09
CA LEU A 44 -4.35 -6.21 15.38
C LEU A 44 -4.93 -7.06 16.51
N GLY A 45 -4.17 -7.18 17.60
CA GLY A 45 -4.60 -7.92 18.77
C GLY A 45 -3.51 -8.00 19.83
N VAL A 46 -3.73 -8.90 20.78
CA VAL A 46 -2.82 -9.14 21.90
C VAL A 46 -2.25 -10.54 21.75
N ILE A 47 -0.95 -10.67 21.97
CA ILE A 47 -0.27 -11.96 22.09
C ILE A 47 0.29 -12.01 23.49
N ASP A 48 -0.50 -12.51 24.44
CA ASP A 48 -0.17 -12.51 25.87
C ASP A 48 1.18 -13.16 26.14
N ALA A 49 1.47 -14.25 25.42
CA ALA A 49 2.73 -14.97 25.54
C ALA A 49 3.96 -14.17 25.06
N TRP A 50 3.75 -13.09 24.30
CA TRP A 50 4.79 -12.20 23.78
C TRP A 50 4.70 -10.78 24.37
N ASP A 51 3.98 -10.64 25.49
CA ASP A 51 3.93 -9.43 26.32
C ASP A 51 3.54 -8.16 25.55
N GLY A 52 2.32 -8.15 25.03
CA GLY A 52 1.66 -6.89 24.67
C GLY A 52 0.86 -6.91 23.36
N ASN A 53 0.67 -5.71 22.83
CA ASN A 53 -0.06 -5.45 21.60
C ASN A 53 0.81 -5.78 20.39
N TRP A 54 0.20 -6.42 19.39
CA TRP A 54 0.86 -6.81 18.15
C TRP A 54 0.00 -6.42 16.96
N GLY A 55 0.66 -5.86 15.95
CA GLY A 55 0.13 -5.74 14.60
C GLY A 55 0.67 -6.86 13.72
N ALA A 56 -0.05 -7.17 12.64
CA ALA A 56 0.50 -7.89 11.53
C ALA A 56 0.11 -7.21 10.22
N GLN A 57 1.06 -7.06 9.30
CA GLN A 57 0.78 -6.78 7.91
C GLN A 57 0.98 -8.08 7.13
N VAL A 58 -0.09 -8.59 6.51
CA VAL A 58 -0.03 -9.75 5.62
C VAL A 58 0.01 -9.23 4.20
N VAL A 59 1.07 -9.51 3.46
CA VAL A 59 1.35 -8.93 2.14
C VAL A 59 1.39 -10.04 1.10
N ALA A 60 0.61 -9.94 0.02
CA ALA A 60 0.73 -10.85 -1.11
C ALA A 60 2.01 -10.54 -1.89
N LYS A 61 2.78 -11.58 -2.21
CA LYS A 61 4.05 -11.51 -2.94
C LYS A 61 4.01 -12.24 -4.28
N SER A 62 3.02 -13.10 -4.46
CA SER A 62 2.66 -13.79 -5.70
C SER A 62 1.21 -14.29 -5.60
N LYS A 63 0.71 -14.97 -6.62
CA LYS A 63 -0.59 -15.67 -6.63
C LYS A 63 -0.72 -16.76 -5.57
N GLN A 64 0.39 -17.18 -4.95
CA GLN A 64 0.41 -18.26 -3.96
C GLN A 64 1.16 -17.91 -2.69
N ASP A 65 1.95 -16.85 -2.68
CA ASP A 65 2.83 -16.53 -1.54
C ASP A 65 2.37 -15.26 -0.85
N LEU A 66 2.23 -15.37 0.47
CA LEU A 66 1.99 -14.28 1.40
C LEU A 66 3.20 -14.15 2.33
N GLU A 67 3.49 -12.94 2.76
CA GLU A 67 4.48 -12.66 3.79
C GLU A 67 3.78 -12.02 4.99
N LEU A 68 3.93 -12.62 6.16
CA LEU A 68 3.36 -12.12 7.41
C LEU A 68 4.44 -11.34 8.13
N HIS A 69 4.22 -10.04 8.28
CA HIS A 69 5.07 -9.11 9.01
C HIS A 69 4.49 -8.87 10.40
N LEU A 70 5.04 -9.51 11.43
CA LEU A 70 4.63 -9.32 12.82
C LEU A 70 5.32 -8.09 13.40
N LEU A 71 4.53 -7.17 13.95
CA LEU A 71 4.94 -5.86 14.41
C LEU A 71 4.68 -5.73 15.91
N LYS A 72 5.75 -5.76 16.71
CA LYS A 72 5.64 -5.55 18.15
C LYS A 72 5.19 -4.11 18.42
N GLY A 73 4.19 -3.94 19.28
CA GLY A 73 3.64 -2.63 19.65
C GLY A 73 2.49 -2.15 18.77
N GLY A 74 2.12 -2.88 17.71
CA GLY A 74 0.97 -2.57 16.86
C GLY A 74 1.33 -2.27 15.40
N LEU A 75 0.34 -1.84 14.63
CA LEU A 75 0.46 -1.45 13.22
C LEU A 75 1.23 -0.13 13.05
N PRO A 76 1.72 0.20 11.83
CA PRO A 76 2.41 1.45 11.58
C PRO A 76 1.63 2.66 12.09
N GLY A 77 2.31 3.49 12.88
CA GLY A 77 1.77 4.69 13.53
C GLY A 77 1.30 4.51 14.97
N ALA A 78 1.34 3.30 15.53
CA ALA A 78 0.96 3.02 16.92
C ALA A 78 2.05 3.37 17.97
N GLY A 79 3.28 3.69 17.54
CA GLY A 79 4.43 3.96 18.42
C GLY A 79 5.76 3.94 17.66
N THR A 80 6.89 3.97 18.39
CA THR A 80 8.25 3.94 17.80
C THR A 80 8.55 2.58 17.14
N ASP A 81 8.96 2.61 15.87
CA ASP A 81 9.39 1.47 15.02
C ASP A 81 8.32 0.46 14.52
N SER A 82 7.03 0.81 14.61
CA SER A 82 5.91 -0.04 14.14
C SER A 82 5.86 -0.33 12.63
N SER A 83 6.80 0.15 11.81
CA SER A 83 6.87 -0.15 10.37
C SER A 83 7.93 -1.20 10.01
N ILE A 84 8.77 -1.63 10.96
CA ILE A 84 9.79 -2.67 10.72
C ILE A 84 9.30 -3.97 11.37
N PRO A 85 9.16 -5.08 10.62
CA PRO A 85 8.75 -6.35 11.18
C PRO A 85 9.75 -6.84 12.23
N SER A 86 9.24 -7.17 13.42
CA SER A 86 9.99 -7.92 14.44
C SER A 86 10.22 -9.37 14.00
N LYS A 87 9.30 -9.92 13.19
CA LYS A 87 9.43 -11.23 12.55
C LYS A 87 8.69 -11.24 11.22
N SER A 88 9.28 -11.89 10.22
CA SER A 88 8.62 -12.19 8.94
C SER A 88 8.46 -13.70 8.77
N VAL A 89 7.31 -14.14 8.26
CA VAL A 89 7.01 -15.55 7.98
C VAL A 89 6.38 -15.68 6.60
N ASN A 90 6.96 -16.53 5.76
CA ASN A 90 6.34 -16.88 4.47
C ASN A 90 5.20 -17.87 4.71
N VAL A 91 4.04 -17.58 4.12
CA VAL A 91 2.87 -18.45 4.12
C VAL A 91 2.49 -18.74 2.69
N ARG A 92 2.36 -20.02 2.36
CA ARG A 92 1.87 -20.44 1.05
C ARG A 92 0.37 -20.63 1.11
N TRP A 93 -0.34 -19.91 0.28
CA TRP A 93 -1.76 -20.10 0.00
C TRP A 93 -1.96 -21.03 -1.19
N GLN A 94 -3.01 -21.85 -1.11
CA GLN A 94 -3.41 -22.76 -2.18
C GLN A 94 -4.90 -22.58 -2.41
N ALA A 95 -5.28 -22.24 -3.63
CA ALA A 95 -6.69 -22.18 -3.99
C ALA A 95 -7.33 -23.58 -3.90
N PRO A 96 -8.59 -23.71 -3.47
CA PRO A 96 -9.54 -22.64 -3.12
C PRO A 96 -9.61 -22.34 -1.61
N GLU A 97 -8.57 -22.66 -0.84
CA GLU A 97 -8.64 -22.62 0.61
C GLU A 97 -8.93 -21.22 1.16
N SER A 98 -9.80 -21.14 2.15
CA SER A 98 -10.08 -19.88 2.88
C SER A 98 -9.14 -19.66 4.06
N GLU A 99 -8.18 -20.56 4.25
CA GLU A 99 -7.16 -20.46 5.28
C GLU A 99 -5.81 -20.93 4.75
N CYS A 100 -4.73 -20.41 5.31
CA CYS A 100 -3.39 -20.89 5.05
C CYS A 100 -2.61 -21.02 6.36
N ARG A 101 -1.62 -21.90 6.35
CA ARG A 101 -0.84 -22.24 7.53
C ARG A 101 0.65 -22.17 7.21
N ALA A 102 1.44 -21.66 8.15
CA ALA A 102 2.88 -21.82 8.16
C ALA A 102 3.37 -22.20 9.54
N THR A 103 4.53 -22.84 9.59
CA THR A 103 5.22 -23.15 10.84
C THR A 103 6.67 -22.66 10.73
N SER A 104 7.12 -21.93 11.73
CA SER A 104 8.49 -21.43 11.85
C SER A 104 8.88 -21.36 13.32
N ASP A 105 10.04 -21.91 13.67
CA ASP A 105 10.60 -21.93 15.04
C ASP A 105 9.65 -22.50 16.10
N GLY A 106 8.95 -23.58 15.78
CA GLY A 106 7.97 -24.19 16.68
C GLY A 106 6.69 -23.36 16.87
N ILE A 107 6.49 -22.30 16.08
CA ILE A 107 5.27 -21.49 16.07
C ILE A 107 4.49 -21.77 14.79
N GLN A 108 3.21 -22.11 14.93
CA GLN A 108 2.27 -22.25 13.84
C GLN A 108 1.41 -20.98 13.72
N TYR A 109 1.26 -20.51 12.49
CA TYR A 109 0.43 -19.37 12.10
C TYR A 109 -0.73 -19.91 11.27
N ILE A 110 -1.96 -19.61 11.67
CA ILE A 110 -3.17 -19.95 10.93
C ILE A 110 -3.82 -18.64 10.51
N LEU A 111 -3.78 -18.35 9.21
CA LEU A 111 -4.28 -17.12 8.64
C LEU A 111 -5.63 -17.37 7.96
N LYS A 112 -6.61 -16.54 8.30
CA LYS A 112 -7.97 -16.45 7.73
C LYS A 112 -8.29 -15.00 7.39
N PRO A 113 -9.29 -14.74 6.53
CA PRO A 113 -9.70 -13.38 6.21
C PRO A 113 -10.03 -12.51 7.43
N SER A 114 -10.61 -13.08 8.49
CA SER A 114 -10.96 -12.30 9.69
C SER A 114 -9.93 -12.36 10.82
N ARG A 115 -8.97 -13.30 10.77
CA ARG A 115 -8.14 -13.63 11.93
C ARG A 115 -6.79 -14.25 11.57
N LEU A 116 -5.77 -13.89 12.33
CA LEU A 116 -4.50 -14.59 12.42
C LEU A 116 -4.38 -15.24 13.81
N THR A 117 -4.34 -16.56 13.87
CA THR A 117 -4.15 -17.32 15.11
C THR A 117 -2.70 -17.81 15.20
N ILE A 118 -2.07 -17.64 16.36
CA ILE A 118 -0.67 -17.98 16.59
C ILE A 118 -0.61 -19.04 17.70
N LEU A 119 -0.02 -20.18 17.38
CA LEU A 119 0.07 -21.35 18.27
C LEU A 119 1.53 -21.74 18.48
N LYS A 120 1.90 -22.13 19.70
CA LYS A 120 3.14 -22.85 19.97
C LYS A 120 2.91 -24.34 19.76
N VAL A 121 3.79 -25.00 19.02
CA VAL A 121 3.75 -26.44 18.76
C VAL A 121 4.94 -27.10 19.44
N GLU A 122 4.68 -27.87 20.48
CA GLU A 122 5.69 -28.64 21.22
C GLU A 122 5.20 -30.06 21.45
N ASN A 123 6.04 -31.05 21.12
CA ASN A 123 5.74 -32.48 21.34
C ASN A 123 4.37 -32.91 20.76
N GLY A 124 3.98 -32.36 19.60
CA GLY A 124 2.70 -32.64 18.95
C GLY A 124 1.48 -31.96 19.57
N LYS A 125 1.66 -31.12 20.60
CA LYS A 125 0.59 -30.33 21.23
C LYS A 125 0.67 -28.87 20.81
N SER A 126 -0.47 -28.32 20.39
CA SER A 126 -0.62 -26.91 20.08
C SER A 126 -1.17 -26.14 21.28
N THR A 127 -0.52 -25.04 21.66
CA THR A 127 -0.96 -24.11 22.71
C THR A 127 -1.19 -22.74 22.10
N LEU A 128 -2.33 -22.10 22.39
CA LEU A 128 -2.62 -20.76 21.91
C LEU A 128 -1.65 -19.74 22.53
N LEU A 129 -1.03 -18.91 21.68
CA LEU A 129 -0.20 -17.78 22.11
C LEU A 129 -0.93 -16.45 22.00
N GLY A 130 -1.78 -16.30 20.98
CA GLY A 130 -2.57 -15.10 20.76
C GLY A 130 -3.34 -15.14 19.44
N GLU A 131 -4.21 -14.15 19.28
CA GLU A 131 -5.01 -13.96 18.08
C GLU A 131 -5.03 -12.48 17.69
N LEU A 132 -4.84 -12.21 16.39
CA LEU A 132 -5.00 -10.88 15.82
C LEU A 132 -6.23 -10.88 14.91
N THR A 133 -7.05 -9.85 15.01
CA THR A 133 -8.28 -9.69 14.20
C THR A 133 -7.99 -8.73 13.05
N LYS A 134 -8.53 -9.01 11.85
CA LYS A 134 -8.37 -8.12 10.70
C LYS A 134 -9.00 -6.76 11.01
N VAL A 135 -8.28 -5.69 10.68
CA VAL A 135 -8.75 -4.31 10.81
C VAL A 135 -8.68 -3.61 9.46
N ILE A 136 -9.65 -2.74 9.21
CA ILE A 136 -9.66 -1.86 8.05
C ILE A 136 -9.52 -0.44 8.60
N ARG A 137 -8.43 0.23 8.27
CA ARG A 137 -8.16 1.61 8.67
C ARG A 137 -8.52 2.54 7.52
N GLU A 138 -9.09 3.68 7.85
CA GLU A 138 -9.39 4.75 6.91
C GLU A 138 -8.60 6.00 7.25
N SER A 139 -8.23 6.76 6.23
CA SER A 139 -7.56 8.04 6.44
C SER A 139 -8.56 9.03 7.04
N LYS A 140 -8.15 9.71 8.12
CA LYS A 140 -8.96 10.77 8.75
C LYS A 140 -9.28 11.93 7.81
N THR A 141 -8.55 12.04 6.70
CA THR A 141 -8.72 13.10 5.72
C THR A 141 -9.40 12.64 4.43
N LEU A 142 -9.78 11.35 4.33
CA LEU A 142 -10.45 10.79 3.16
C LEU A 142 -11.80 11.49 2.93
N GLY A 143 -12.03 12.00 1.71
CA GLY A 143 -13.27 12.67 1.33
C GLY A 143 -13.53 13.99 2.06
N LEU A 144 -12.53 14.57 2.75
CA LEU A 144 -12.72 15.87 3.39
C LEU A 144 -12.99 16.95 2.33
N LYS A 145 -13.99 17.78 2.60
CA LYS A 145 -14.26 18.93 1.76
C LYS A 145 -13.06 19.87 1.75
N PRO A 146 -12.71 20.45 0.59
CA PRO A 146 -11.70 21.51 0.52
C PRO A 146 -12.03 22.62 1.54
N PRO A 147 -11.05 23.11 2.32
CA PRO A 147 -11.29 24.18 3.27
C PRO A 147 -11.69 25.46 2.53
N THR A 148 -12.34 26.39 3.24
CA THR A 148 -12.72 27.69 2.67
C THR A 148 -11.51 28.39 2.06
N GLY A 149 -11.63 28.79 0.79
CA GLY A 149 -10.56 29.46 0.03
C GLY A 149 -9.57 28.51 -0.67
N ALA A 150 -9.73 27.19 -0.56
CA ALA A 150 -8.98 26.25 -1.38
C ALA A 150 -9.43 26.30 -2.85
N VAL A 151 -8.49 26.10 -3.76
CA VAL A 151 -8.77 25.81 -5.16
C VAL A 151 -8.95 24.30 -5.29
N THR A 152 -10.14 23.88 -5.70
CA THR A 152 -10.43 22.48 -6.02
C THR A 152 -9.98 22.21 -7.44
N LEU A 153 -8.99 21.30 -7.61
CA LEU A 153 -8.55 20.88 -8.94
C LEU A 153 -9.37 19.71 -9.49
N PHE A 154 -9.80 18.80 -8.61
CA PHE A 154 -10.62 17.65 -8.96
C PHE A 154 -11.45 17.24 -7.75
N ASP A 155 -12.75 17.05 -7.95
CA ASP A 155 -13.74 16.61 -6.96
C ASP A 155 -14.51 15.37 -7.42
N GLY A 156 -14.05 14.73 -8.49
CA GLY A 156 -14.73 13.60 -9.10
C GLY A 156 -15.67 13.98 -10.24
N GLU A 157 -15.85 15.26 -10.59
CA GLU A 157 -16.80 15.68 -11.64
C GLU A 157 -16.15 15.91 -13.02
N ALA A 158 -15.24 16.88 -13.12
CA ALA A 158 -14.64 17.30 -14.39
C ALA A 158 -13.11 17.42 -14.31
N THR A 159 -12.44 17.25 -15.44
CA THR A 159 -10.96 17.32 -15.55
C THR A 159 -10.48 18.63 -16.17
N ASN A 160 -11.34 19.65 -16.22
CA ASN A 160 -11.10 20.90 -16.95
C ASN A 160 -9.86 21.67 -16.48
N ASP A 161 -9.42 21.48 -15.23
CA ASP A 161 -8.23 22.12 -14.67
C ASP A 161 -6.93 21.40 -15.01
N PHE A 162 -6.99 20.29 -15.74
CA PHE A 162 -5.83 19.49 -16.14
C PHE A 162 -5.61 19.46 -17.65
N GLU A 163 -4.35 19.34 -18.04
CA GLU A 163 -3.91 18.93 -19.37
C GLU A 163 -3.52 17.44 -19.30
N GLY A 164 -3.98 16.64 -20.26
CA GLY A 164 -3.62 15.22 -20.37
C GLY A 164 -4.32 14.28 -19.37
N ALA A 165 -5.27 14.77 -18.57
CA ALA A 165 -6.07 13.94 -17.68
C ALA A 165 -7.49 13.70 -18.20
N GLU A 166 -7.94 12.47 -18.08
CA GLU A 166 -9.32 12.03 -18.27
C GLU A 166 -9.92 11.56 -16.95
N LYS A 167 -11.20 11.21 -16.97
CA LYS A 167 -11.94 10.72 -15.81
C LYS A 167 -12.47 9.32 -16.09
N GLU A 168 -12.31 8.43 -15.12
CA GLU A 168 -12.93 7.10 -15.10
C GLU A 168 -13.76 6.95 -13.82
N GLY A 169 -15.09 6.86 -13.95
CA GLY A 169 -15.96 6.87 -12.77
C GLY A 169 -15.81 8.19 -12.02
N THR A 170 -15.34 8.18 -10.78
CA THR A 170 -15.01 9.39 -9.99
C THR A 170 -13.50 9.63 -9.86
N LEU A 171 -12.69 8.90 -10.61
CA LEU A 171 -11.23 8.92 -10.52
C LEU A 171 -10.62 9.73 -11.66
N LEU A 172 -9.54 10.44 -11.34
CA LEU A 172 -8.71 11.14 -12.32
C LEU A 172 -7.66 10.16 -12.87
N THR A 173 -7.48 10.11 -14.19
CA THR A 173 -6.40 9.29 -14.77
C THR A 173 -5.02 9.88 -14.48
N VAL A 174 -4.01 9.03 -14.49
CA VAL A 174 -2.61 9.47 -14.38
C VAL A 174 -2.19 10.28 -15.61
N GLY A 175 -1.13 11.09 -15.49
CA GLY A 175 -0.58 11.91 -16.58
C GLY A 175 -1.10 13.35 -16.63
N GLY A 176 -2.06 13.69 -15.77
CA GLY A 176 -2.58 15.05 -15.64
C GLY A 176 -1.58 16.07 -15.10
N THR A 177 -1.49 17.22 -15.76
CA THR A 177 -0.81 18.42 -15.24
C THR A 177 -1.81 19.54 -15.04
N SER A 178 -1.82 20.19 -13.87
CA SER A 178 -2.71 21.32 -13.66
C SER A 178 -2.38 22.47 -14.62
N LYS A 179 -3.40 23.06 -15.27
CA LYS A 179 -3.25 24.24 -16.12
C LYS A 179 -2.75 25.46 -15.34
N SER A 180 -3.22 25.58 -14.10
CA SER A 180 -2.77 26.62 -13.18
C SER A 180 -1.41 26.27 -12.59
N THR A 181 -0.60 27.29 -12.33
CA THR A 181 0.67 27.17 -11.61
C THR A 181 0.55 27.70 -10.20
N PHE A 182 1.30 27.09 -9.28
CA PHE A 182 1.20 27.40 -7.85
C PHE A 182 2.57 27.73 -7.25
N GLY A 183 2.63 28.84 -6.51
CA GLY A 183 3.77 29.22 -5.67
C GLY A 183 3.82 28.39 -4.39
N LYS A 184 3.96 29.05 -3.23
CA LYS A 184 3.79 28.38 -1.93
C LYS A 184 2.33 27.93 -1.75
N HIS A 185 2.10 26.66 -1.47
CA HIS A 185 0.77 26.10 -1.33
C HIS A 185 0.73 24.94 -0.31
N ARG A 186 -0.48 24.52 0.05
CA ARG A 186 -0.78 23.25 0.69
C ARG A 186 -1.55 22.41 -0.32
N LEU A 187 -1.14 21.16 -0.50
CA LEU A 187 -1.74 20.23 -1.46
C LEU A 187 -2.39 19.07 -0.69
N HIS A 188 -3.61 18.70 -1.09
CA HIS A 188 -4.31 17.51 -0.62
C HIS A 188 -4.60 16.64 -1.85
N ILE A 189 -4.19 15.37 -1.79
CA ILE A 189 -4.41 14.37 -2.84
C ILE A 189 -4.86 13.10 -2.15
N GLU A 190 -5.87 12.46 -2.71
CA GLU A 190 -6.28 11.10 -2.38
C GLU A 190 -5.98 10.22 -3.58
N PHE A 191 -5.44 9.04 -3.32
CA PHE A 191 -5.11 8.06 -4.34
C PHE A 191 -5.34 6.67 -3.78
N ARG A 192 -5.56 5.72 -4.69
CA ARG A 192 -5.78 4.31 -4.38
C ARG A 192 -4.98 3.47 -5.36
N THR A 193 -4.04 2.66 -4.88
CA THR A 193 -3.24 1.78 -5.72
C THR A 193 -4.01 0.50 -6.05
N PRO A 194 -3.82 -0.09 -7.25
CA PRO A 194 -4.40 -1.38 -7.58
C PRO A 194 -3.75 -2.49 -6.76
N PHE A 195 -4.43 -3.64 -6.67
CA PHE A 195 -3.82 -4.86 -6.15
C PHE A 195 -3.10 -5.59 -7.27
N GLN A 196 -1.78 -5.77 -7.13
CA GLN A 196 -0.91 -6.40 -8.12
C GLN A 196 0.03 -7.40 -7.44
N PRO A 197 -0.48 -8.58 -7.02
CA PRO A 197 0.28 -9.51 -6.18
C PRO A 197 1.51 -10.10 -6.87
N GLU A 198 1.54 -10.09 -8.21
CA GLU A 198 2.66 -10.61 -9.01
C GLU A 198 3.73 -9.54 -9.32
N ASP A 199 3.42 -8.26 -9.09
CA ASP A 199 4.35 -7.17 -9.33
C ASP A 199 5.12 -6.82 -8.05
N SER A 200 6.34 -6.31 -8.23
CA SER A 200 7.21 -5.92 -7.13
C SER A 200 8.05 -4.69 -7.48
N GLY A 201 8.60 -4.05 -6.44
CA GLY A 201 9.38 -2.82 -6.58
C GLY A 201 8.60 -1.75 -7.35
N GLN A 202 9.28 -1.06 -8.26
CA GLN A 202 8.72 0.05 -9.04
C GLN A 202 7.64 -0.36 -10.06
N LYS A 203 7.31 -1.65 -10.17
CA LYS A 203 6.20 -2.12 -11.04
C LYS A 203 4.87 -2.19 -10.29
N ARG A 204 4.89 -2.17 -8.96
CA ARG A 204 3.73 -2.41 -8.11
C ARG A 204 3.03 -1.10 -7.76
N GLY A 205 2.03 -0.71 -8.55
CA GLY A 205 1.17 0.44 -8.30
C GLY A 205 1.88 1.80 -8.40
N ASN A 206 2.83 1.94 -9.32
CA ASN A 206 3.70 3.11 -9.41
C ASN A 206 3.04 4.33 -10.06
N SER A 207 3.19 5.49 -9.44
CA SER A 207 2.81 6.82 -9.93
C SER A 207 3.62 7.89 -9.16
N GLY A 208 3.30 9.16 -9.35
CA GLY A 208 3.97 10.23 -8.62
C GLY A 208 3.21 11.55 -8.69
N ALA A 209 3.30 12.34 -7.62
CA ALA A 209 2.80 13.71 -7.59
C ALA A 209 3.97 14.69 -7.72
N TYR A 210 4.06 15.35 -8.88
CA TYR A 210 5.14 16.30 -9.17
C TYR A 210 4.79 17.69 -8.63
N VAL A 211 5.27 18.00 -7.43
CA VAL A 211 5.06 19.30 -6.80
C VAL A 211 5.87 20.37 -7.55
N GLN A 212 5.16 21.38 -8.07
CA GLN A 212 5.70 22.44 -8.93
C GLN A 212 6.42 21.92 -10.19
N GLY A 213 6.09 20.71 -10.65
CA GLY A 213 6.76 20.09 -11.79
C GLY A 213 8.25 19.76 -11.56
N ARG A 214 8.69 19.67 -10.30
CA ARG A 214 10.11 19.52 -9.94
C ARG A 214 10.38 18.39 -8.95
N TYR A 215 9.56 18.29 -7.91
CA TYR A 215 9.78 17.35 -6.82
C TYR A 215 8.71 16.28 -6.86
N GLU A 216 9.09 15.07 -7.23
CA GLU A 216 8.20 13.92 -7.20
C GLU A 216 8.04 13.44 -5.75
N VAL A 217 6.83 13.59 -5.23
CA VAL A 217 6.37 12.85 -4.06
C VAL A 217 5.89 11.50 -4.58
N GLN A 218 6.57 10.44 -4.20
CA GLN A 218 6.35 9.13 -4.76
C GLN A 218 5.00 8.55 -4.37
N ILE A 219 4.31 7.92 -5.32
CA ILE A 219 3.12 7.10 -5.10
C ILE A 219 3.44 5.67 -5.55
N LEU A 220 3.32 4.71 -4.64
CA LEU A 220 3.64 3.31 -4.93
C LEU A 220 2.83 2.42 -3.99
N ASP A 221 2.42 1.21 -4.42
CA ASP A 221 1.92 0.22 -3.47
C ASP A 221 3.10 -0.27 -2.61
N SER A 222 3.31 0.46 -1.52
CA SER A 222 4.38 0.23 -0.55
C SER A 222 3.88 -0.49 0.69
N PHE A 223 2.70 -1.11 0.63
CA PHE A 223 2.15 -1.83 1.77
C PHE A 223 3.09 -2.97 2.22
N GLY A 224 3.54 -2.90 3.48
CA GLY A 224 4.54 -3.81 4.07
C GLY A 224 5.97 -3.65 3.54
N LEU A 225 6.30 -2.54 2.86
CA LEU A 225 7.67 -2.22 2.46
C LEU A 225 8.38 -1.36 3.52
N LYS A 226 9.67 -1.07 3.31
CA LYS A 226 10.52 -0.43 4.33
C LYS A 226 10.33 1.08 4.45
N GLY A 227 9.76 1.74 3.44
CA GLY A 227 9.76 3.19 3.29
C GLY A 227 11.11 3.69 2.74
N GLU A 228 11.58 3.13 1.63
CA GLU A 228 12.77 3.63 0.93
C GLU A 228 12.50 4.94 0.17
N ASP A 229 13.55 5.59 -0.35
CA ASP A 229 13.48 6.91 -0.98
C ASP A 229 12.74 6.92 -2.34
N ASN A 230 12.47 5.74 -2.88
CA ASN A 230 11.69 5.49 -4.08
C ASN A 230 10.36 4.78 -3.78
N GLU A 231 9.95 4.73 -2.51
CA GLU A 231 8.67 4.19 -2.06
C GLU A 231 7.72 5.33 -1.64
N CYS A 232 6.44 4.99 -1.41
CA CYS A 232 5.38 5.96 -1.22
C CYS A 232 5.69 6.99 -0.12
N GLY A 233 5.47 8.27 -0.43
CA GLY A 233 5.76 9.40 0.47
C GLY A 233 7.22 9.81 0.53
N GLY A 234 8.13 9.09 -0.14
CA GLY A 234 9.50 9.55 -0.38
C GLY A 234 9.54 10.73 -1.37
N ILE A 235 10.56 11.57 -1.24
CA ILE A 235 10.95 12.46 -2.34
C ILE A 235 11.88 11.64 -3.22
N TYR A 236 11.42 11.31 -4.43
CA TYR A 236 12.00 10.23 -5.24
C TYR A 236 13.53 10.32 -5.35
N LYS A 237 14.24 9.31 -4.81
CA LYS A 237 15.72 9.20 -4.77
C LYS A 237 16.46 10.32 -4.03
N MET A 238 15.76 11.09 -3.21
CA MET A 238 16.30 12.23 -2.46
C MET A 238 16.11 12.07 -0.95
N SER A 239 14.95 11.58 -0.51
CA SER A 239 14.66 11.38 0.90
C SER A 239 13.62 10.30 1.11
N LYS A 240 13.87 9.41 2.07
CA LYS A 240 12.91 8.43 2.56
C LYS A 240 11.71 9.12 3.24
N PRO A 241 10.50 8.53 3.20
CA PRO A 241 9.46 8.88 4.16
C PRO A 241 9.95 8.61 5.59
N LYS A 242 9.45 9.36 6.57
CA LYS A 242 9.81 9.13 7.98
C LYS A 242 9.28 7.80 8.50
N VAL A 243 8.09 7.41 8.04
CA VAL A 243 7.40 6.18 8.39
C VAL A 243 6.62 5.73 7.17
N ASN A 244 6.67 4.44 6.85
CA ASN A 244 5.75 3.86 5.89
C ASN A 244 4.37 3.68 6.54
N MET A 245 3.41 4.51 6.14
CA MET A 245 2.03 4.53 6.64
C MET A 245 1.02 4.03 5.60
N CYS A 246 1.47 3.37 4.53
CA CYS A 246 0.59 2.85 3.51
C CYS A 246 -0.40 1.84 4.08
N TYR A 247 -1.67 2.00 3.73
CA TYR A 247 -2.69 0.98 3.89
C TYR A 247 -2.56 -0.07 2.78
N PRO A 248 -3.22 -1.24 2.91
CA PRO A 248 -3.28 -2.23 1.84
C PRO A 248 -3.81 -1.62 0.54
N PRO A 249 -3.40 -2.12 -0.66
CA PRO A 249 -3.98 -1.65 -1.92
C PRO A 249 -5.51 -1.82 -1.92
N LEU A 250 -6.19 -1.05 -2.77
CA LEU A 250 -7.66 -0.97 -2.82
C LEU A 250 -8.37 -0.43 -1.55
N SER A 251 -7.63 0.11 -0.58
CA SER A 251 -8.17 0.84 0.59
C SER A 251 -8.64 2.25 0.28
#